data_AF-A0A6F8YZB5-F1
#
_entry.id   AF-A0A6F8YZB5-F1
#
_cell.length_a   1.000
_cell.length_b   1.000
_cell.length_c   1.000
_cell.angle_alpha   90.00
_cell.angle_beta   90.00
_cell.angle_gamma   90.00
#
_symmetry.space_group_name_H-M   'P 1'
#
loop_
_entity.id
_entity.type
_entity.pdbx_description
1 polymer ?
#
loop_
_entity_poly.entity_id
_entity_poly.type
_entity_poly.pdbx_seq_one_letter_code
_entity_poly.pdbx_strand_id
1 'polypeptide(L)'
;MLVAHEPPLFELLPERDHWRDVIRDVESAYREGGSAAAGQVLGAALAMSGSPTDEAEGEGDGAERVPGGGEAPAELDPETAAMLGRFAANNEFFLEFEVPPFARYTPDGDALKAGSARIVPAAGTVSDGEPPARAAYAVGGLLGVPVATFPGDHGGFGMETAAFARRLDDVLRSA
;
A
#
# COMPACT_ATOMS: atom_id res chain seq x y z
N MET A 1 -19.60 -8.67 4.11
CA MET A 1 -18.78 -8.76 2.89
C MET A 1 -17.53 -7.92 3.11
N LEU A 2 -16.39 -8.35 2.60
CA LEU A 2 -15.10 -7.66 2.65
C LEU A 2 -14.62 -7.48 1.21
N VAL A 3 -14.22 -6.27 0.82
CA VAL A 3 -13.45 -6.02 -0.40
C VAL A 3 -12.00 -5.81 0.04
N ALA A 4 -11.12 -6.75 -0.32
CA ALA A 4 -9.71 -6.66 -0.03
C ALA A 4 -9.00 -6.07 -1.26
N HIS A 5 -8.96 -4.73 -1.33
CA HIS A 5 -8.24 -4.00 -2.38
C HIS A 5 -6.75 -4.08 -2.12
N GLU A 6 -6.04 -4.81 -2.98
CA GLU A 6 -4.58 -4.95 -2.99
C GLU A 6 -3.93 -5.21 -1.63
N PRO A 7 -4.36 -6.22 -0.88
CA PRO A 7 -3.78 -6.47 0.44
C PRO A 7 -2.30 -6.89 0.27
N PRO A 8 -1.32 -6.24 0.96
CA PRO A 8 0.11 -6.50 0.79
C PRO A 8 0.57 -7.82 1.46
N LEU A 9 -0.04 -8.94 1.05
CA LEU A 9 0.16 -10.29 1.58
C LEU A 9 1.35 -10.97 0.88
N PHE A 10 2.55 -10.45 1.13
CA PHE A 10 3.77 -10.90 0.44
C PHE A 10 4.08 -12.39 0.64
N GLU A 11 3.63 -13.00 1.74
CA GLU A 11 3.77 -14.43 2.00
C GLU A 11 3.05 -15.33 0.98
N LEU A 12 2.06 -14.79 0.25
CA LEU A 12 1.35 -15.52 -0.81
C LEU A 12 2.06 -15.43 -2.17
N LEU A 13 3.09 -14.60 -2.30
CA LEU A 13 3.82 -14.40 -3.56
C LEU A 13 4.88 -15.51 -3.78
N PRO A 14 5.19 -15.86 -5.05
CA PRO A 14 6.27 -16.80 -5.38
C PRO A 14 7.62 -16.38 -4.80
N GLU A 15 7.90 -15.09 -4.80
CA GLU A 15 9.12 -14.46 -4.30
C GLU A 15 9.03 -14.03 -2.82
N ARG A 16 8.19 -14.67 -2.00
CA ARG A 16 8.05 -14.34 -0.56
C ARG A 16 9.37 -14.25 0.21
N ASP A 17 10.38 -15.04 -0.16
CA ASP A 17 11.68 -15.02 0.52
C ASP A 17 12.43 -13.71 0.23
N HIS A 18 12.28 -13.12 -0.97
CA HIS A 18 12.78 -11.78 -1.25
C HIS A 18 12.11 -10.73 -0.36
N TRP A 19 10.79 -10.80 -0.21
CA TRP A 19 10.07 -9.86 0.66
C TRP A 19 10.44 -10.02 2.13
N ARG A 20 10.65 -11.26 2.62
CA ARG A 20 11.18 -11.49 3.96
C ARG A 20 12.55 -10.84 4.16
N ASP A 21 13.41 -10.89 3.15
CA ASP A 21 14.72 -10.24 3.19
C ASP A 21 14.57 -8.72 3.23
N VAL A 22 13.75 -8.13 2.35
CA VAL A 22 13.45 -6.69 2.34
C VAL A 22 12.94 -6.23 3.71
N ILE A 23 12.02 -6.95 4.34
CA ILE A 23 11.47 -6.55 5.64
C ILE A 23 12.53 -6.61 6.74
N ARG A 24 13.44 -7.60 6.71
CA ARG A 24 14.58 -7.62 7.66
C ARG A 24 15.49 -6.40 7.45
N ASP A 25 15.69 -6.00 6.21
CA ASP A 25 16.49 -4.83 5.86
C ASP A 25 15.81 -3.53 6.31
N VAL A 26 14.48 -3.42 6.14
CA VAL A 26 13.66 -2.31 6.68
C VAL A 26 13.80 -2.22 8.20
N GLU A 27 13.69 -3.34 8.92
CA GLU A 27 13.86 -3.39 10.38
C GLU A 27 15.30 -3.06 10.82
N SER A 28 16.33 -3.40 10.03
CA SER A 28 17.71 -2.98 10.32
C SER A 28 17.91 -1.50 10.08
N ALA A 29 17.44 -1.00 8.93
CA ALA A 29 17.52 0.40 8.56
C ALA A 29 16.78 1.29 9.56
N TYR A 30 15.63 0.84 10.07
CA TYR A 30 14.91 1.55 11.13
C TYR A 30 15.74 1.66 12.42
N ARG A 31 16.34 0.54 12.87
CA ARG A 31 17.18 0.53 14.09
C ARG A 31 18.44 1.40 13.96
N GLU A 32 18.97 1.56 12.76
CA GLU A 32 20.22 2.29 12.51
C GLU A 32 20.00 3.76 12.12
N GLY A 33 18.91 4.07 11.43
CA GLY A 33 18.66 5.38 10.80
C GLY A 33 17.22 5.89 10.86
N GLY A 34 16.34 5.24 11.65
CA GLY A 34 14.95 5.66 11.86
C GLY A 34 14.04 5.47 10.64
N SER A 35 12.84 6.07 10.68
CA SER A 35 11.83 5.98 9.61
C SER A 35 12.35 6.36 8.23
N ALA A 36 13.21 7.36 8.13
CA ALA A 36 13.76 7.82 6.85
C ALA A 36 14.51 6.69 6.12
N ALA A 37 15.49 6.09 6.80
CA ALA A 37 16.28 4.99 6.25
C ALA A 37 15.42 3.76 5.94
N ALA A 38 14.48 3.42 6.82
CA ALA A 38 13.55 2.31 6.62
C ALA A 38 12.63 2.53 5.40
N GLY A 39 12.10 3.74 5.26
CA GLY A 39 11.25 4.15 4.14
C GLY A 39 11.99 4.08 2.81
N GLN A 40 13.25 4.51 2.75
CA GLN A 40 14.09 4.39 1.54
C GLN A 40 14.26 2.93 1.10
N VAL A 41 14.52 2.01 2.05
CA VAL A 41 14.65 0.58 1.73
C VAL A 41 13.34 0.01 1.21
N LEU A 42 12.22 0.28 1.88
CA LEU A 42 10.91 -0.21 1.47
C LEU A 42 10.50 0.34 0.10
N GLY A 43 10.63 1.66 -0.09
CA GLY A 43 10.30 2.34 -1.33
C GLY A 43 11.14 1.84 -2.51
N ALA A 44 12.45 1.62 -2.32
CA ALA A 44 13.31 1.05 -3.35
C ALA A 44 12.90 -0.37 -3.75
N ALA A 45 12.51 -1.21 -2.79
CA ALA A 45 12.04 -2.56 -3.07
C ALA A 45 10.72 -2.58 -3.86
N LEU A 46 9.79 -1.68 -3.54
CA LEU A 46 8.53 -1.51 -4.27
C LEU A 46 8.77 -0.98 -5.69
N ALA A 47 9.64 0.02 -5.85
CA ALA A 47 10.02 0.57 -7.16
C ALA A 47 10.63 -0.49 -8.10
N MET A 48 11.56 -1.30 -7.57
CA MET A 48 12.21 -2.37 -8.32
C MET A 48 11.26 -3.50 -8.72
N SER A 49 10.12 -3.61 -8.04
CA SER A 49 9.08 -4.62 -8.27
C SER A 49 7.98 -4.15 -9.23
N GLY A 50 8.14 -2.99 -9.86
CA GLY A 50 7.22 -2.46 -10.85
C GLY A 50 6.16 -1.50 -10.33
N SER A 51 6.16 -1.16 -9.02
CA SER A 51 5.34 -0.06 -8.52
C SER A 51 5.91 1.28 -8.96
N PRO A 52 5.16 2.13 -9.70
CA PRO A 52 5.49 3.54 -9.81
C PRO A 52 5.44 4.10 -8.38
N THR A 53 6.59 4.46 -7.83
CA THR A 53 6.63 5.14 -6.54
C THR A 53 6.15 6.58 -6.72
N ASP A 54 4.84 6.78 -6.82
CA ASP A 54 4.21 7.99 -6.29
C ASP A 54 3.89 7.82 -4.79
N GLU A 55 4.07 6.62 -4.22
CA GLU A 55 3.96 6.35 -2.77
C GLU A 55 5.25 6.63 -1.98
N ALA A 56 6.27 7.23 -2.61
CA ALA A 56 7.31 7.96 -1.89
C ALA A 56 6.82 9.38 -1.56
N GLU A 57 5.67 9.50 -0.90
CA GLU A 57 5.30 10.77 -0.28
C GLU A 57 6.23 10.99 0.92
N GLY A 58 7.27 11.78 0.72
CA GLY A 58 8.08 12.33 1.80
C GLY A 58 9.52 11.85 1.89
N GLU A 59 10.27 11.94 0.79
CA GLU A 59 11.72 12.30 0.82
C GLU A 59 12.20 12.78 -0.57
N GLY A 60 11.37 13.59 -1.22
CA GLY A 60 11.84 14.53 -2.24
C GLY A 60 12.12 15.86 -1.55
N ASP A 61 13.28 16.46 -1.81
CA ASP A 61 13.54 17.87 -1.50
C ASP A 61 12.29 18.67 -1.89
N GLY A 62 11.71 19.42 -0.94
CA GLY A 62 10.36 19.99 -1.00
C GLY A 62 10.17 21.12 -2.01
N ALA A 63 10.77 21.01 -3.19
CA ALA A 63 10.86 22.05 -4.20
C ALA A 63 9.91 21.86 -5.38
N GLU A 64 9.34 20.68 -5.65
CA GLU A 64 8.48 20.51 -6.82
C GLU A 64 7.23 19.67 -6.55
N ARG A 65 6.14 20.35 -6.18
CA ARG A 65 4.78 20.17 -6.78
C ARG A 65 3.76 21.18 -6.23
N VAL A 66 4.14 22.45 -6.15
CA VAL A 66 3.16 23.55 -6.10
C VAL A 66 2.65 23.78 -7.53
N PRO A 67 1.33 23.74 -7.80
CA PRO A 67 0.80 24.23 -9.07
C PRO A 67 1.07 25.74 -9.17
N GLY A 68 2.11 26.10 -9.92
CA GLY A 68 2.62 27.45 -10.04
C GLY A 68 4.01 27.55 -9.42
N GLY A 69 5.05 27.60 -10.26
CA GLY A 69 6.46 27.70 -9.89
C GLY A 69 6.83 29.01 -9.19
N GLY A 70 6.30 29.19 -7.98
CA GLY A 70 6.72 30.19 -7.02
C GLY A 70 7.61 29.56 -5.95
N GLU A 71 8.52 30.37 -5.40
CA GLU A 71 9.37 30.02 -4.26
C GLU A 71 8.53 29.43 -3.12
N ALA A 72 9.02 28.34 -2.51
CA ALA A 72 8.40 27.76 -1.33
C ALA A 72 8.29 28.85 -0.24
N PRO A 73 7.10 29.06 0.37
CA PRO A 73 6.94 30.02 1.44
C PRO A 73 7.96 29.78 2.56
N ALA A 74 8.62 30.83 3.05
CA ALA A 74 9.66 30.74 4.06
C ALA A 74 9.19 30.13 5.40
N GLU A 75 7.88 30.15 5.66
CA GLU A 75 7.23 29.44 6.76
C GLU A 75 5.96 28.75 6.23
N LEU A 76 5.82 27.47 6.56
CA LEU A 76 4.59 26.72 6.31
C LEU A 76 3.47 27.30 7.18
N ASP A 77 2.25 27.36 6.65
CA ASP A 77 1.10 27.70 7.47
C ASP A 77 0.90 26.65 8.59
N PRO A 78 0.25 27.01 9.71
CA PRO A 78 0.12 26.10 10.85
C PRO A 78 -0.60 24.79 10.54
N GLU A 79 -1.52 24.78 9.56
CA GLU A 79 -2.26 23.58 9.19
C GLU A 79 -1.37 22.61 8.41
N THR A 80 -0.60 23.11 7.46
CA THR A 80 0.40 22.34 6.71
C THR A 80 1.49 21.80 7.63
N ALA A 81 2.02 22.62 8.55
CA ALA A 81 3.00 22.17 9.53
C ALA A 81 2.43 21.06 10.44
N ALA A 82 1.18 21.18 10.88
CA ALA A 82 0.51 20.13 11.66
C ALA A 82 0.23 18.86 10.85
N MET A 83 -0.05 18.98 9.54
CA MET A 83 -0.19 17.82 8.64
C MET A 83 1.13 17.07 8.52
N LEU A 84 2.23 17.74 8.21
CA LEU A 84 3.55 17.12 8.10
C LEU A 84 4.00 16.49 9.42
N GLY A 85 3.72 17.13 10.55
CA GLY A 85 4.00 16.56 11.87
C GLY A 85 3.24 15.25 12.12
N ARG A 86 1.95 15.18 11.73
CA ARG A 86 1.16 13.94 11.78
C ARG A 86 1.70 12.89 10.83
N PHE A 87 2.07 13.27 9.62
CA PHE A 87 2.64 12.37 8.62
C PHE A 87 3.93 11.73 9.13
N ALA A 88 4.87 12.51 9.63
CA ALA A 88 6.12 12.01 10.19
C ALA A 88 5.88 11.04 11.37
N ALA A 89 4.97 11.40 12.30
CA ALA A 89 4.64 10.54 13.43
C ALA A 89 3.97 9.22 13.00
N ASN A 90 3.08 9.27 12.00
CA ASN A 90 2.45 8.07 11.46
C ASN A 90 3.46 7.21 10.70
N ASN A 91 4.41 7.80 9.98
CA ASN A 91 5.41 7.06 9.22
C ASN A 91 6.39 6.29 10.13
N GLU A 92 6.78 6.89 11.26
CA GLU A 92 7.54 6.19 12.32
C GLU A 92 6.78 4.95 12.80
N PHE A 93 5.49 5.12 13.14
CA PHE A 93 4.66 4.02 13.61
C PHE A 93 4.47 2.94 12.53
N PHE A 94 4.21 3.36 11.29
CA PHE A 94 3.98 2.48 10.15
C PHE A 94 5.19 1.58 9.88
N LEU A 95 6.39 2.16 9.80
CA LEU A 95 7.60 1.43 9.47
C LEU A 95 8.09 0.52 10.60
N GLU A 96 7.94 0.94 11.86
CA GLU A 96 8.34 0.11 12.99
C GLU A 96 7.32 -1.00 13.30
N PHE A 97 6.04 -0.66 13.32
CA PHE A 97 5.02 -1.50 13.95
C PHE A 97 4.00 -2.10 12.97
N GLU A 98 3.76 -1.49 11.80
CA GLU A 98 2.74 -2.00 10.87
C GLU A 98 3.35 -2.85 9.75
N VAL A 99 4.37 -2.33 9.07
CA VAL A 99 5.04 -3.00 7.94
C VAL A 99 5.52 -4.40 8.29
N PRO A 100 6.29 -4.62 9.37
CA PRO A 100 6.84 -5.93 9.62
C PRO A 100 5.81 -7.04 9.93
N PRO A 101 4.75 -6.82 10.74
CA PRO A 101 3.77 -7.88 10.99
C PRO A 101 2.88 -8.21 9.79
N PHE A 102 2.37 -7.23 9.03
CA PHE A 102 1.53 -7.60 7.88
C PHE A 102 2.33 -8.28 6.78
N ALA A 103 3.60 -7.88 6.58
CA ALA A 103 4.44 -8.45 5.54
C ALA A 103 4.79 -9.93 5.82
N ARG A 104 4.73 -10.35 7.09
CA ARG A 104 4.94 -11.74 7.55
C ARG A 104 3.65 -12.51 7.77
N TYR A 105 2.50 -11.89 7.51
CA TYR A 105 1.21 -12.51 7.76
C TYR A 105 0.83 -13.45 6.60
N THR A 106 0.61 -14.73 6.92
CA THR A 106 -0.02 -15.69 6.02
C THR A 106 -1.47 -15.93 6.44
N PRO A 107 -2.48 -15.61 5.62
CA PRO A 107 -3.85 -15.90 5.95
C PRO A 107 -4.15 -17.41 5.90
N ASP A 108 -4.98 -17.89 6.82
CA ASP A 108 -5.53 -19.23 6.78
C ASP A 108 -6.65 -19.32 5.73
N GLY A 109 -6.33 -19.84 4.55
CA GLY A 109 -7.27 -19.95 3.44
C GLY A 109 -8.48 -20.84 3.73
N ASP A 110 -8.34 -21.88 4.54
CA ASP A 110 -9.44 -22.79 4.85
C ASP A 110 -10.41 -22.16 5.86
N ALA A 111 -9.88 -21.45 6.86
CA ALA A 111 -10.69 -20.65 7.77
C ALA A 111 -11.44 -19.53 7.01
N LEU A 112 -10.79 -18.87 6.05
CA LEU A 112 -11.43 -17.84 5.23
C LEU A 112 -12.57 -18.40 4.36
N LYS A 113 -12.38 -19.58 3.76
CA LYS A 113 -13.44 -20.27 2.98
C LYS A 113 -14.59 -20.77 3.85
N ALA A 114 -14.31 -21.23 5.07
CA ALA A 114 -15.31 -21.74 6.00
C ALA A 114 -16.15 -20.62 6.64
N GLY A 115 -15.65 -19.38 6.63
CA GLY A 115 -16.33 -18.21 7.16
C GLY A 115 -17.61 -17.85 6.40
N SER A 116 -18.52 -17.13 7.06
CA SER A 116 -19.76 -16.62 6.45
C SER A 116 -19.57 -15.33 5.65
N ALA A 117 -18.40 -14.71 5.73
CA ALA A 117 -18.12 -13.46 5.04
C ALA A 117 -17.77 -13.73 3.56
N ARG A 118 -18.54 -13.12 2.65
CA ARG A 118 -18.12 -12.98 1.24
C ARG A 118 -16.86 -12.10 1.18
N ILE A 119 -15.75 -12.66 0.70
CA ILE A 119 -14.50 -11.94 0.46
C ILE A 119 -14.34 -11.73 -1.04
N VAL A 120 -14.11 -10.49 -1.45
CA VAL A 120 -13.83 -10.11 -2.83
C VAL A 120 -12.43 -9.52 -2.87
N PRO A 121 -11.42 -10.25 -3.35
CA PRO A 121 -10.13 -9.67 -3.65
C PRO A 121 -10.28 -8.68 -4.79
N ALA A 122 -9.56 -7.55 -4.72
CA ALA A 122 -9.62 -6.50 -5.72
C ALA A 122 -8.24 -5.98 -6.08
N ALA A 123 -8.07 -5.59 -7.33
CA ALA A 123 -6.83 -5.02 -7.87
C ALA A 123 -7.14 -3.81 -8.75
N GLY A 124 -6.26 -2.81 -8.70
CA GLY A 124 -6.29 -1.65 -9.57
C GLY A 124 -5.98 -2.03 -11.02
N THR A 125 -6.53 -1.26 -11.96
CA THR A 125 -6.24 -1.45 -13.40
C THR A 125 -4.91 -0.83 -13.81
N VAL A 126 -4.34 0.07 -13.00
CA VAL A 126 -3.08 0.77 -13.29
C VAL A 126 -1.89 0.06 -12.63
N SER A 127 -2.10 -0.52 -11.46
CA SER A 127 -1.11 -1.24 -10.65
C SER A 127 -0.95 -2.72 -11.02
N ASP A 128 -1.40 -3.14 -12.22
CA ASP A 128 -1.29 -4.53 -12.62
C ASP A 128 0.18 -4.98 -12.69
N GLY A 129 0.48 -6.10 -12.02
CA GLY A 129 1.84 -6.61 -11.88
C GLY A 129 2.61 -6.09 -10.66
N GLU A 130 2.12 -5.07 -9.97
CA GLU A 130 2.71 -4.61 -8.71
C GLU A 130 2.51 -5.63 -7.58
N PRO A 131 3.39 -5.67 -6.56
CA PRO A 131 3.29 -6.66 -5.49
C PRO A 131 1.94 -6.69 -4.76
N PRO A 132 1.33 -5.54 -4.38
CA PRO A 132 0.00 -5.53 -3.75
C PRO A 132 -1.12 -6.06 -4.67
N ALA A 133 -1.11 -5.67 -5.95
CA ALA A 133 -2.05 -6.18 -6.95
C ALA A 133 -1.88 -7.69 -7.17
N ARG A 134 -0.64 -8.17 -7.31
CA ARG A 134 -0.30 -9.61 -7.41
C ARG A 134 -0.76 -10.39 -6.18
N ALA A 135 -0.65 -9.80 -4.99
CA ALA A 135 -1.16 -10.42 -3.77
C ALA A 135 -2.68 -10.55 -3.79
N ALA A 136 -3.43 -9.58 -4.34
CA ALA A 136 -4.89 -9.73 -4.54
C ALA A 136 -5.24 -10.94 -5.45
N TYR A 137 -4.50 -11.14 -6.54
CA TYR A 137 -4.64 -12.33 -7.39
C TYR A 137 -4.29 -13.63 -6.66
N ALA A 138 -3.25 -13.62 -5.82
CA ALA A 138 -2.90 -14.77 -4.99
C ALA A 138 -4.01 -15.11 -3.98
N VAL A 139 -4.66 -14.11 -3.38
CA VAL A 139 -5.85 -14.32 -2.51
C VAL A 139 -7.02 -14.91 -3.32
N GLY A 140 -7.26 -14.43 -4.54
CA GLY A 140 -8.27 -15.02 -5.44
C GLY A 140 -8.02 -16.50 -5.70
N GLY A 141 -6.78 -16.87 -5.99
CA GLY A 141 -6.36 -18.27 -6.14
C GLY A 141 -6.52 -19.08 -4.85
N LEU A 142 -6.14 -18.53 -3.70
CA LEU A 142 -6.28 -19.17 -2.38
C LEU A 142 -7.74 -19.50 -2.07
N LEU A 143 -8.66 -18.57 -2.37
CA LEU A 143 -10.09 -18.68 -2.06
C LEU A 143 -10.91 -19.35 -3.17
N GLY A 144 -10.36 -19.49 -4.38
CA GLY A 144 -11.08 -20.01 -5.54
C GLY A 144 -12.16 -19.04 -6.07
N VAL A 145 -11.94 -17.73 -5.92
CA VAL A 145 -12.89 -16.68 -6.34
C VAL A 145 -12.23 -15.71 -7.32
N PRO A 146 -13.00 -15.07 -8.22
CA PRO A 146 -12.45 -14.07 -9.13
C PRO A 146 -12.00 -12.81 -8.37
N VAL A 147 -10.99 -12.14 -8.93
CA VAL A 147 -10.57 -10.80 -8.49
C VAL A 147 -11.41 -9.75 -9.20
N ALA A 148 -11.90 -8.76 -8.45
CA ALA A 148 -12.58 -7.60 -8.99
C ALA A 148 -11.57 -6.53 -9.41
N THR A 149 -11.72 -5.97 -10.62
CA THR A 149 -10.92 -4.83 -11.05
C THR A 149 -11.52 -3.51 -10.56
N PHE A 150 -10.65 -2.58 -10.14
CA PHE A 150 -10.99 -1.25 -9.65
C PHE A 150 -10.23 -0.17 -10.45
N PRO A 151 -10.81 1.04 -10.63
CA PRO A 151 -10.11 2.16 -11.23
C PRO A 151 -8.88 2.57 -10.40
N GLY A 152 -7.83 3.00 -11.09
CA GLY A 152 -6.59 3.48 -10.46
C GLY A 152 -5.64 2.35 -10.06
N ASP A 153 -4.78 2.68 -9.11
CA ASP A 153 -3.71 1.85 -8.55
C ASP A 153 -4.03 1.45 -7.09
N HIS A 154 -2.99 1.18 -6.31
CA HIS A 154 -3.07 0.90 -4.88
C HIS A 154 -3.79 2.03 -4.11
N GLY A 155 -3.43 3.28 -4.40
CA GLY A 155 -4.01 4.51 -3.82
C GLY A 155 -5.28 5.01 -4.50
N GLY A 156 -5.86 4.24 -5.44
CA GLY A 156 -7.02 4.66 -6.25
C GLY A 156 -8.26 5.09 -5.45
N PHE A 157 -8.39 4.63 -4.20
CA PHE A 157 -9.47 5.08 -3.30
C PHE A 157 -9.38 6.57 -2.92
N GLY A 158 -8.18 7.15 -2.93
CA GLY A 158 -7.96 8.58 -2.74
C GLY A 158 -7.93 9.33 -4.07
N MET A 159 -7.08 8.89 -5.00
CA MET A 159 -6.81 9.62 -6.25
C MET A 159 -7.97 9.59 -7.24
N GLU A 160 -8.68 8.46 -7.31
CA GLU A 160 -9.80 8.20 -8.23
C GLU A 160 -11.12 8.06 -7.47
N THR A 161 -11.26 8.77 -6.34
CA THR A 161 -12.34 8.62 -5.33
C THR A 161 -13.72 8.36 -5.93
N ALA A 162 -14.17 9.19 -6.88
CA ALA A 162 -15.52 9.10 -7.42
C ALA A 162 -15.73 7.84 -8.27
N ALA A 163 -14.73 7.43 -9.05
CA ALA A 163 -14.78 6.22 -9.85
C ALA A 163 -14.66 4.97 -8.97
N PHE A 164 -13.73 5.00 -8.01
CA PHE A 164 -13.54 3.93 -7.02
C PHE A 164 -14.82 3.69 -6.22
N ALA A 165 -15.46 4.75 -5.72
CA ALA A 165 -16.69 4.66 -4.92
C ALA A 165 -17.87 4.06 -5.71
N ARG A 166 -18.05 4.45 -6.99
CA ARG A 166 -19.08 3.84 -7.85
C ARG A 166 -18.82 2.35 -8.03
N ARG A 167 -17.57 1.97 -8.31
CA ARG A 167 -17.19 0.57 -8.49
C ARG A 167 -17.40 -0.23 -7.20
N LEU A 168 -17.08 0.34 -6.05
CA LEU A 168 -17.30 -0.27 -4.75
C LEU A 168 -18.79 -0.53 -4.49
N ASP A 169 -19.67 0.44 -4.77
CA ASP A 169 -21.13 0.28 -4.63
C ASP A 169 -21.66 -0.84 -5.54
N ASP A 170 -21.21 -0.92 -6.80
CA ASP A 170 -21.57 -2.02 -7.71
C ASP A 170 -21.18 -3.39 -7.15
N VAL A 171 -19.95 -3.52 -6.63
CA VAL A 171 -19.44 -4.76 -6.04
C VAL A 171 -20.25 -5.15 -4.81
N LEU A 172 -20.56 -4.20 -3.93
CA LEU A 172 -21.37 -4.43 -2.72
C LEU A 172 -22.82 -4.84 -3.04
N ARG A 173 -23.40 -4.36 -4.14
CA ARG A 173 -24.78 -4.68 -4.55
C ARG A 173 -24.91 -5.97 -5.36
N SER A 174 -23.81 -6.49 -5.91
CA SER A 174 -23.80 -7.67 -6.80
C SER A 174 -24.03 -9.02 -6.07
N ALA A 175 -25.03 -9.09 -5.20
CA ALA A 175 -25.39 -10.31 -4.45
C ALA A 175 -25.79 -11.47 -5.38
#